data_AF-A0A927QYQ1-F1
#
_entry.id   AF-A0A927QYQ1-F1
#
_cell.length_a   1.000
_cell.length_b   1.000
_cell.length_c   1.000
_cell.angle_alpha   90.00
_cell.angle_beta   90.00
_cell.angle_gamma   90.00
#
_symmetry.space_group_name_H-M   'P 1'
#
loop_
_entity.id
_entity.type
_entity.pdbx_description
1 polymer ?
#
loop_
_entity_poly.entity_id
_entity_poly.type
_entity_poly.pdbx_seq_one_letter_code
_entity_poly.pdbx_strand_id
1 'polypeptide(L)'
;MNNYRISLSWNNQAEGFQLPVNPESLDVKEEGQGKTYNIVGRGGGTDETRAGEINVIKNPKLKEVSFSSFFPNQYYPFVNEEVTLFVPMYYVNLIRKWMESKHPIRFIFAGDYNALAKASGVTGLSDLNFPASIESFEWKQSAGSSGDIEYTLKLKEYVFYSARGVSTVELENGETAIVQQQPMRPDERVKPETYTLRAGEQLREVAKRLFGDENRWTELQAFNGITNDKVMELPAGTLVRIPQY
;
A
#
# COMPACT_ATOMS: atom_id res chain seq x y z
N MET A 1 -14.81 -26.08 3.18
CA MET A 1 -14.17 -24.95 3.88
C MET A 1 -13.23 -24.28 2.90
N ASN A 2 -13.35 -22.97 2.72
CA ASN A 2 -12.47 -22.22 1.84
C ASN A 2 -11.08 -22.14 2.48
N ASN A 3 -10.08 -22.71 1.82
CA ASN A 3 -8.71 -22.82 2.32
C ASN A 3 -7.91 -21.51 2.19
N TYR A 4 -8.57 -20.36 2.06
CA TYR A 4 -7.88 -19.07 1.99
C TYR A 4 -8.86 -17.91 2.23
N ARG A 5 -8.30 -16.74 2.54
CA ARG A 5 -9.04 -15.48 2.72
C ARG A 5 -8.36 -14.36 1.97
N ILE A 6 -9.16 -13.43 1.44
CA ILE A 6 -8.67 -12.19 0.83
C ILE A 6 -9.27 -11.02 1.60
N SER A 7 -8.43 -10.08 2.02
CA SER A 7 -8.83 -8.85 2.72
C SER A 7 -8.24 -7.62 2.05
N LEU A 8 -9.05 -6.58 2.00
CA LEU A 8 -8.65 -5.24 1.58
C LEU A 8 -8.83 -4.29 2.76
N SER A 9 -7.85 -3.41 2.98
CA SER A 9 -7.98 -2.38 4.01
C SER A 9 -7.32 -1.08 3.60
N TRP A 10 -7.69 0.01 4.26
CA TRP A 10 -7.22 1.36 3.97
C TRP A 10 -6.81 2.05 5.28
N ASN A 11 -5.80 2.92 5.19
CA ASN A 11 -5.29 3.72 6.31
C ASN A 11 -4.97 2.88 7.56
N ASN A 12 -4.09 1.88 7.39
CA ASN A 12 -3.68 0.96 8.46
C ASN A 12 -4.87 0.29 9.18
N GLN A 13 -5.74 -0.36 8.40
CA GLN A 13 -6.93 -1.08 8.89
C GLN A 13 -8.00 -0.23 9.59
N ALA A 14 -7.96 1.10 9.47
CA ALA A 14 -9.04 1.96 9.94
C ALA A 14 -10.36 1.65 9.22
N GLU A 15 -10.27 1.29 7.94
CA GLU A 15 -11.37 0.78 7.13
C GLU A 15 -10.92 -0.50 6.43
N GLY A 16 -11.82 -1.46 6.24
CA GLY A 16 -11.49 -2.69 5.55
C GLY A 16 -12.60 -3.71 5.59
N PHE A 17 -12.44 -4.74 4.76
CA PHE A 17 -13.31 -5.91 4.75
C PHE A 17 -12.56 -7.13 4.21
N GLN A 18 -12.95 -8.30 4.70
CA GLN A 18 -12.67 -9.57 4.03
C GLN A 18 -13.70 -9.78 2.93
N LEU A 19 -13.29 -10.33 1.77
CA LEU A 19 -14.20 -10.60 0.68
C LEU A 19 -15.33 -11.53 1.18
N PRO A 20 -16.60 -11.18 0.95
CA PRO A 20 -17.71 -12.03 1.38
C PRO A 20 -17.74 -13.34 0.59
N VAL A 21 -17.37 -13.30 -0.68
CA VAL A 21 -17.21 -14.45 -1.56
C VAL A 21 -15.81 -14.41 -2.16
N ASN A 22 -15.03 -15.46 -1.92
CA ASN A 22 -13.71 -15.60 -2.54
C ASN A 22 -13.84 -15.77 -4.06
N PRO A 23 -12.92 -15.21 -4.85
CA PRO A 23 -12.95 -15.37 -6.31
C PRO A 23 -12.67 -16.83 -6.71
N GLU A 24 -13.07 -17.24 -7.91
CA GLU A 24 -12.74 -18.58 -8.42
C GLU A 24 -11.24 -18.74 -8.72
N SER A 25 -10.60 -17.65 -9.13
CA SER A 25 -9.16 -17.58 -9.41
C SER A 25 -8.55 -16.29 -8.89
N LEU A 26 -7.25 -16.34 -8.62
CA LEU A 26 -6.42 -15.18 -8.30
C LEU A 26 -5.24 -15.17 -9.26
N ASP A 27 -5.21 -14.20 -10.18
CA ASP A 27 -4.11 -14.05 -11.12
C ASP A 27 -3.05 -13.14 -10.51
N VAL A 28 -1.83 -13.65 -10.35
CA VAL A 28 -0.68 -12.92 -9.83
C VAL A 28 0.36 -12.84 -10.93
N LYS A 29 0.70 -11.63 -11.34
CA LYS A 29 1.62 -11.35 -12.44
C LYS A 29 2.90 -10.73 -11.90
N GLU A 30 4.02 -11.41 -12.16
CA GLU A 30 5.37 -10.99 -11.80
C GLU A 30 6.25 -11.01 -13.05
N GLU A 31 6.80 -9.86 -13.41
CA GLU A 31 7.61 -9.72 -14.62
C GLU A 31 8.98 -9.11 -14.27
N GLY A 32 10.04 -9.58 -14.91
CA GLY A 32 11.35 -8.92 -14.84
C GLY A 32 11.42 -7.67 -15.73
N GLN A 33 12.34 -6.74 -15.43
CA GLN A 33 12.70 -5.64 -16.33
C GLN A 33 13.92 -5.97 -17.20
N GLY A 34 14.14 -7.26 -17.49
CA GLY A 34 15.28 -7.72 -18.29
C GLY A 34 15.39 -7.00 -19.63
N LYS A 35 16.62 -6.76 -20.09
CA LYS A 35 16.88 -6.14 -21.40
C LYS A 35 17.86 -6.99 -22.19
N THR A 36 17.46 -7.32 -23.41
CA THR A 36 18.26 -8.10 -24.35
C THR A 36 19.16 -7.20 -25.19
N TYR A 37 20.42 -7.59 -25.38
CA TYR A 37 21.40 -6.89 -26.22
C TYR A 37 22.11 -7.89 -27.12
N ASN A 38 22.40 -7.48 -28.35
CA ASN A 38 23.30 -8.22 -29.25
C ASN A 38 24.71 -7.66 -29.10
N ILE A 39 25.68 -8.49 -28.77
CA ILE A 39 27.09 -8.09 -28.68
C ILE A 39 27.87 -8.64 -29.87
N VAL A 40 28.75 -7.83 -30.45
CA VAL A 40 29.67 -8.29 -31.50
C VAL A 40 30.95 -8.79 -30.85
N GLY A 41 31.23 -10.10 -30.99
CA GLY A 41 32.50 -10.69 -30.56
C GLY A 41 33.67 -10.28 -31.44
N ARG A 42 34.88 -10.15 -30.88
CA ARG A 42 36.10 -9.81 -31.63
C ARG A 42 36.70 -11.06 -32.29
N GLY A 43 36.15 -11.43 -33.46
CA GLY A 43 36.88 -12.10 -34.55
C GLY A 43 36.63 -13.60 -34.78
N GLY A 44 36.54 -13.97 -36.07
CA GLY A 44 37.04 -15.24 -36.62
C GLY A 44 36.03 -16.37 -36.77
N GLY A 45 35.26 -16.39 -37.86
CA GLY A 45 34.15 -17.32 -38.11
C GLY A 45 34.42 -18.82 -37.92
N THR A 46 33.67 -19.40 -36.97
CA THR A 46 33.05 -20.74 -36.91
C THR A 46 31.88 -20.61 -35.91
N ASP A 47 31.05 -21.65 -35.70
CA ASP A 47 29.97 -21.62 -34.69
C ASP A 47 30.44 -21.24 -33.26
N GLU A 48 31.74 -21.23 -33.01
CA GLU A 48 32.42 -20.87 -31.76
C GLU A 48 32.68 -19.35 -31.58
N THR A 49 32.40 -18.50 -32.58
CA THR A 49 32.62 -17.03 -32.54
C THR A 49 31.35 -16.20 -32.74
N ARG A 50 30.16 -16.75 -32.45
CA ARG A 50 28.92 -15.95 -32.48
C ARG A 50 28.99 -14.78 -31.50
N ALA A 51 28.89 -13.59 -32.09
CA ALA A 51 28.23 -12.43 -31.51
C ALA A 51 26.89 -12.87 -30.88
N GLY A 52 26.88 -13.11 -29.57
CA GLY A 52 25.75 -13.69 -28.87
C GLY A 52 24.68 -12.67 -28.49
N GLU A 53 23.44 -13.14 -28.37
CA GLU A 53 22.40 -12.43 -27.65
C GLU A 53 22.64 -12.59 -26.15
N ILE A 54 22.74 -11.48 -25.41
CA ILE A 54 22.86 -11.46 -23.96
C ILE A 54 21.60 -10.85 -23.33
N ASN A 55 21.14 -11.37 -22.20
CA ASN A 55 20.04 -10.80 -21.42
C ASN A 55 20.58 -10.19 -20.12
N VAL A 56 20.43 -8.88 -19.96
CA VAL A 56 20.77 -8.15 -18.74
C VAL A 56 19.59 -8.24 -17.78
N ILE A 57 19.76 -8.99 -16.71
CA ILE A 57 18.79 -9.10 -15.62
C ILE A 57 18.73 -7.75 -14.89
N LYS A 58 17.53 -7.21 -14.75
CA LYS A 58 17.24 -6.00 -13.99
C LYS A 58 16.26 -6.29 -12.87
N ASN A 59 15.91 -5.26 -12.09
CA ASN A 59 14.91 -5.35 -11.05
C ASN A 59 13.57 -5.90 -11.60
N PRO A 60 12.80 -6.63 -10.77
CA PRO A 60 11.42 -6.97 -11.10
C PRO A 60 10.56 -5.71 -11.33
N LYS A 61 9.52 -5.84 -12.15
CA LYS A 61 8.40 -4.90 -12.17
C LYS A 61 7.57 -5.09 -10.91
N LEU A 62 6.76 -4.07 -10.60
CA LEU A 62 5.75 -4.13 -9.56
C LEU A 62 4.77 -5.26 -9.85
N LYS A 63 4.46 -6.04 -8.82
CA LYS A 63 3.49 -7.15 -8.92
C LYS A 63 2.11 -6.63 -9.30
N GLU A 64 1.39 -7.36 -10.13
CA GLU A 64 -0.01 -7.06 -10.46
C GLU A 64 -0.89 -8.23 -10.01
N VAL A 65 -2.05 -7.93 -9.44
CA VAL A 65 -3.02 -8.92 -8.96
C VAL A 65 -4.39 -8.61 -9.55
N SER A 66 -5.04 -9.61 -10.13
CA SER A 66 -6.40 -9.46 -10.65
C SER A 66 -7.30 -10.63 -10.28
N PHE A 67 -8.55 -10.33 -9.99
CA PHE A 67 -9.57 -11.33 -9.68
C PHE A 67 -10.98 -10.80 -9.94
N SER A 68 -11.93 -11.71 -10.08
CA SER A 68 -13.36 -11.40 -10.21
C SER A 68 -14.19 -12.20 -9.21
N SER A 69 -15.22 -11.57 -8.66
CA SER A 69 -16.15 -12.20 -7.71
C SER A 69 -17.46 -11.39 -7.71
N PHE A 70 -18.28 -11.52 -6.67
CA PHE A 70 -19.47 -10.72 -6.49
C PHE A 70 -19.70 -10.36 -5.01
N PHE A 71 -20.41 -9.25 -4.79
CA PHE A 71 -20.92 -8.86 -3.48
C PHE A 71 -22.36 -9.38 -3.34
N PRO A 72 -22.63 -10.29 -2.40
CA PRO A 72 -23.94 -10.90 -2.28
C PRO A 72 -24.90 -10.00 -1.49
N ASN A 73 -26.16 -9.98 -1.91
CA ASN A 73 -27.25 -9.24 -1.27
C ASN A 73 -27.94 -10.05 -0.16
N GLN A 74 -27.54 -11.30 0.02
CA GLN A 74 -28.05 -12.21 1.05
C GLN A 74 -26.96 -13.20 1.47
N TYR A 75 -27.19 -13.88 2.60
CA TYR A 75 -26.30 -14.92 3.07
C TYR A 75 -26.50 -16.21 2.27
N TYR A 76 -25.58 -16.48 1.34
CA TYR A 76 -25.49 -17.76 0.64
C TYR A 76 -24.61 -18.76 1.40
N PRO A 77 -24.74 -20.08 1.18
CA PRO A 77 -23.92 -21.10 1.84
C PRO A 77 -22.41 -20.99 1.60
N PHE A 78 -22.01 -20.29 0.53
CA PHE A 78 -20.60 -20.07 0.17
C PHE A 78 -20.07 -18.70 0.63
N VAL A 79 -20.89 -17.88 1.30
CA VAL A 79 -20.40 -16.67 1.97
C VAL A 79 -19.46 -17.11 3.08
N ASN A 80 -18.29 -16.48 3.16
CA ASN A 80 -17.29 -16.78 4.17
C ASN A 80 -17.88 -16.59 5.59
N GLU A 81 -17.81 -17.62 6.43
CA GLU A 81 -18.49 -17.66 7.75
C GLU A 81 -18.00 -16.58 8.73
N GLU A 82 -16.74 -16.15 8.61
CA GLU A 82 -16.10 -15.18 9.52
C GLU A 82 -16.30 -13.71 9.11
N VAL A 83 -17.14 -13.43 8.10
CA VAL A 83 -17.32 -12.07 7.57
C VAL A 83 -18.62 -11.42 8.07
N THR A 84 -18.55 -10.12 8.35
CA THR A 84 -19.77 -9.30 8.40
C THR A 84 -20.21 -9.01 6.97
N LEU A 85 -21.41 -9.45 6.60
CA LEU A 85 -21.98 -9.18 5.29
C LEU A 85 -22.66 -7.80 5.28
N PHE A 86 -22.25 -6.95 4.35
CA PHE A 86 -22.87 -5.66 4.09
C PHE A 86 -23.68 -5.71 2.80
N VAL A 87 -24.57 -4.73 2.60
CA VAL A 87 -25.28 -4.60 1.32
C VAL A 87 -24.30 -4.39 0.17
N PRO A 88 -24.52 -4.93 -1.05
CA PRO A 88 -23.55 -4.89 -2.14
C PRO A 88 -22.98 -3.50 -2.47
N MET A 89 -23.83 -2.47 -2.44
CA MET A 89 -23.42 -1.09 -2.72
C MET A 89 -22.48 -0.49 -1.66
N TYR A 90 -22.46 -1.02 -0.43
CA TYR A 90 -21.49 -0.61 0.58
C TYR A 90 -20.06 -0.84 0.09
N TYR A 91 -19.77 -2.05 -0.40
CA TYR A 91 -18.44 -2.41 -0.91
C TYR A 91 -18.06 -1.57 -2.13
N VAL A 92 -18.99 -1.39 -3.07
CA VAL A 92 -18.79 -0.54 -4.27
C VAL A 92 -18.40 0.88 -3.89
N ASN A 93 -19.15 1.50 -2.97
CA ASN A 93 -18.88 2.86 -2.52
C ASN A 93 -17.56 2.97 -1.74
N LEU A 94 -17.23 1.95 -0.93
CA LEU A 94 -16.00 1.92 -0.16
C LEU A 94 -14.76 1.81 -1.06
N ILE A 95 -14.77 0.91 -2.04
CA ILE A 95 -13.68 0.79 -3.03
C ILE A 95 -13.55 2.08 -3.84
N ARG A 96 -14.67 2.67 -4.29
CA ARG A 96 -14.67 3.96 -5.00
C ARG A 96 -14.03 5.06 -4.15
N LYS A 97 -14.41 5.18 -2.88
CA LYS A 97 -13.82 6.14 -1.94
C LYS A 97 -12.30 5.93 -1.82
N TRP A 98 -11.82 4.70 -1.71
CA TRP A 98 -10.38 4.41 -1.66
C TRP A 98 -9.67 4.80 -2.96
N MET A 99 -10.26 4.55 -4.13
CA MET A 99 -9.72 5.03 -5.41
C MET A 99 -9.63 6.57 -5.47
N GLU A 100 -10.70 7.26 -5.06
CA GLU A 100 -10.78 8.72 -5.04
C GLU A 100 -9.79 9.36 -4.04
N SER A 101 -9.41 8.63 -2.98
CA SER A 101 -8.44 9.09 -1.99
C SER A 101 -7.02 9.25 -2.54
N LYS A 102 -6.72 8.65 -3.70
CA LYS A 102 -5.37 8.62 -4.31
C LYS A 102 -4.29 8.05 -3.37
N HIS A 103 -4.70 7.23 -2.40
CA HIS A 103 -3.82 6.63 -1.40
C HIS A 103 -3.85 5.10 -1.55
N PRO A 104 -2.73 4.39 -1.38
CA PRO A 104 -2.69 2.95 -1.50
C PRO A 104 -3.58 2.25 -0.46
N ILE A 105 -4.17 1.14 -0.85
CA ILE A 105 -4.81 0.17 0.06
C ILE A 105 -3.81 -0.91 0.44
N ARG A 106 -4.14 -1.73 1.43
CA ARG A 106 -3.41 -2.96 1.75
C ARG A 106 -4.16 -4.15 1.18
N PHE A 107 -3.50 -4.94 0.33
CA PHE A 107 -3.99 -6.24 -0.13
C PHE A 107 -3.39 -7.35 0.72
N ILE A 108 -4.25 -8.23 1.23
CA ILE A 108 -3.83 -9.42 1.97
C ILE A 108 -4.56 -10.63 1.39
N PHE A 109 -3.82 -11.52 0.71
CA PHE A 109 -4.23 -12.90 0.50
C PHE A 109 -3.58 -13.72 1.60
N ALA A 110 -4.35 -14.55 2.30
CA ALA A 110 -3.81 -15.49 3.27
C ALA A 110 -4.32 -16.89 2.99
N GLY A 111 -3.40 -17.77 2.57
CA GLY A 111 -3.70 -19.17 2.25
C GLY A 111 -3.58 -20.07 3.48
N ASP A 112 -4.59 -20.92 3.70
CA ASP A 112 -4.47 -22.08 4.59
C ASP A 112 -3.93 -23.26 3.78
N TYR A 113 -2.61 -23.45 3.86
CA TYR A 113 -1.98 -24.58 3.21
C TYR A 113 -2.21 -25.88 3.97
N ASN A 114 -2.30 -26.97 3.20
CA ASN A 114 -2.28 -28.32 3.74
C ASN A 114 -0.98 -28.60 4.54
N ALA A 115 -1.03 -29.64 5.37
CA ALA A 115 0.03 -29.99 6.31
C ALA A 115 1.43 -30.17 5.67
N LEU A 116 1.51 -30.43 4.37
CA LEU A 116 2.78 -30.60 3.64
C LEU A 116 3.59 -29.30 3.58
N ALA A 117 2.96 -28.15 3.29
CA ALA A 117 3.68 -26.88 3.24
C ALA A 117 4.23 -26.46 4.62
N LYS A 118 3.46 -26.71 5.69
CA LYS A 118 3.89 -26.48 7.08
C LYS A 118 5.05 -27.40 7.45
N ALA A 119 5.03 -28.66 7.01
CA ALA A 119 6.09 -29.63 7.25
C ALA A 119 7.38 -29.35 6.46
N SER A 120 7.30 -28.72 5.29
CA SER A 120 8.46 -28.38 4.46
C SER A 120 9.25 -27.16 4.93
N GLY A 121 8.84 -26.50 6.03
CA GLY A 121 9.52 -25.30 6.56
C GLY A 121 9.46 -24.09 5.61
N VAL A 122 8.63 -24.17 4.56
CA VAL A 122 8.46 -23.10 3.58
C VAL A 122 7.63 -22.00 4.24
N THR A 123 8.33 -21.01 4.77
CA THR A 123 7.76 -19.81 5.36
C THR A 123 7.97 -18.67 4.37
N GLY A 124 6.89 -17.94 4.03
CA GLY A 124 6.97 -16.79 3.12
C GLY A 124 6.36 -16.98 1.72
N LEU A 125 5.81 -18.16 1.39
CA LEU A 125 4.90 -18.29 0.23
C LEU A 125 3.45 -17.88 0.58
N SER A 126 3.12 -17.81 1.88
CA SER A 126 1.76 -18.01 2.41
C SER A 126 0.80 -16.86 2.34
N ASP A 127 1.31 -15.63 2.39
CA ASP A 127 0.44 -14.47 2.44
C ASP A 127 0.98 -13.38 1.51
N LEU A 128 0.29 -13.12 0.39
CA LEU A 128 0.57 -11.90 -0.35
C LEU A 128 0.07 -10.75 0.50
N ASN A 129 0.97 -9.94 1.02
CA ASN A 129 0.64 -8.89 1.95
C ASN A 129 1.43 -7.62 1.59
N PHE A 130 0.84 -6.76 0.77
CA PHE A 130 1.54 -5.59 0.24
C PHE A 130 0.59 -4.40 0.02
N PRO A 131 1.12 -3.17 0.11
CA PRO A 131 0.36 -1.97 -0.29
C PRO A 131 0.15 -1.97 -1.80
N ALA A 132 -1.03 -1.60 -2.26
CA ALA A 132 -1.42 -1.63 -3.66
C ALA A 132 -2.23 -0.41 -4.08
N SER A 133 -2.04 0.05 -5.32
CA SER A 133 -2.97 0.94 -6.01
C SER A 133 -4.08 0.12 -6.66
N ILE A 134 -5.27 0.71 -6.73
CA ILE A 134 -6.41 0.14 -7.47
C ILE A 134 -6.33 0.69 -8.91
N GLU A 135 -5.94 -0.16 -9.85
CA GLU A 135 -5.76 0.21 -11.26
C GLU A 135 -7.08 0.18 -12.02
N SER A 136 -7.97 -0.77 -11.70
CA SER A 136 -9.32 -0.82 -12.23
C SER A 136 -10.29 -1.47 -11.27
N PHE A 137 -11.51 -0.95 -11.23
CA PHE A 137 -12.64 -1.55 -10.52
C PHE A 137 -13.88 -1.47 -11.41
N GLU A 138 -14.25 -2.60 -11.99
CA GLU A 138 -15.41 -2.74 -12.86
C GLU A 138 -16.48 -3.51 -12.09
N TRP A 139 -17.73 -3.06 -12.14
CA TRP A 139 -18.84 -3.76 -11.50
C TRP A 139 -20.10 -3.64 -12.37
N LYS A 140 -20.96 -4.64 -12.27
CA LYS A 140 -22.21 -4.71 -13.03
C LYS A 140 -23.32 -5.36 -12.21
N GLN A 141 -24.55 -5.00 -12.54
CA GLN A 141 -25.75 -5.60 -12.01
C GLN A 141 -26.63 -6.06 -13.17
N SER A 142 -27.03 -7.33 -13.17
CA SER A 142 -27.89 -7.89 -14.20
C SER A 142 -29.37 -7.65 -13.84
N ALA A 143 -30.18 -7.23 -14.82
CA ALA A 143 -31.61 -7.09 -14.63
C ALA A 143 -32.25 -8.46 -14.29
N GLY A 144 -33.06 -8.53 -13.23
CA GLY A 144 -33.64 -9.77 -12.72
C GLY A 144 -32.75 -10.54 -11.72
N SER A 145 -31.56 -10.03 -11.38
CA SER A 145 -30.72 -10.55 -10.29
C SER A 145 -31.35 -10.28 -8.92
N SER A 146 -31.01 -11.12 -7.93
CA SER A 146 -31.35 -11.02 -6.50
C SER A 146 -30.81 -9.77 -5.78
N GLY A 147 -30.18 -8.84 -6.52
CA GLY A 147 -29.53 -7.64 -5.99
C GLY A 147 -28.01 -7.76 -5.86
N ASP A 148 -27.44 -8.91 -6.20
CA ASP A 148 -26.00 -9.16 -6.19
C ASP A 148 -25.25 -8.28 -7.21
N ILE A 149 -24.01 -7.92 -6.90
CA ILE A 149 -23.15 -7.11 -7.77
C ILE A 149 -21.89 -7.90 -8.13
N GLU A 150 -21.74 -8.23 -9.42
CA GLU A 150 -20.51 -8.82 -9.96
C GLU A 150 -19.44 -7.73 -10.10
N TYR A 151 -18.18 -8.08 -9.83
CA TYR A 151 -17.07 -7.15 -9.98
C TYR A 151 -15.77 -7.81 -10.45
N THR A 152 -14.91 -7.01 -11.06
CA THR A 152 -13.53 -7.32 -11.40
C THR A 152 -12.62 -6.24 -10.82
N LEU A 153 -11.58 -6.64 -10.10
CA LEU A 153 -10.62 -5.75 -9.47
C LEU A 153 -9.21 -6.04 -9.99
N LYS A 154 -8.46 -4.99 -10.36
CA LYS A 154 -7.03 -5.06 -10.70
C LYS A 154 -6.25 -4.16 -9.77
N LEU A 155 -5.23 -4.74 -9.15
CA LEU A 155 -4.36 -4.12 -8.17
C LEU A 155 -2.92 -4.14 -8.67
N LYS A 156 -2.15 -3.13 -8.31
CA LYS A 156 -0.72 -3.07 -8.59
C LYS A 156 0.05 -2.74 -7.32
N GLU A 157 1.13 -3.45 -7.07
CA GLU A 157 2.00 -3.21 -5.92
C GLU A 157 2.48 -1.75 -5.91
N TYR A 158 2.31 -1.11 -4.77
CA TYR A 158 2.67 0.28 -4.57
C TYR A 158 3.92 0.36 -3.71
N VAL A 159 5.00 0.89 -4.26
CA VAL A 159 6.21 1.18 -3.47
C VAL A 159 6.11 2.61 -2.98
N PHE A 160 6.00 2.79 -1.66
CA PHE A 160 6.07 4.12 -1.05
C PHE A 160 7.36 4.81 -1.46
N TYR A 161 7.23 6.00 -2.02
CA TYR A 161 8.34 6.86 -2.36
C TYR A 161 8.17 8.16 -1.57
N SER A 162 9.19 8.51 -0.81
CA SER A 162 9.41 9.85 -0.30
C SER A 162 10.72 10.36 -0.91
N ALA A 163 10.87 11.68 -1.04
CA ALA A 163 12.20 12.23 -1.28
C ALA A 163 13.11 11.73 -0.15
N ARG A 164 14.08 10.86 -0.47
CA ARG A 164 15.09 10.46 0.50
C ARG A 164 15.89 11.69 0.87
N GLY A 165 15.57 12.30 2.02
CA GLY A 165 16.47 13.24 2.67
C GLY A 165 17.75 12.48 2.98
N VAL A 166 18.82 12.76 2.25
CA VAL A 166 20.14 12.22 2.60
C VAL A 166 20.58 12.98 3.84
N SER A 167 20.52 12.35 5.01
CA SER A 167 21.15 12.90 6.21
C SER A 167 22.67 12.74 6.07
N THR A 168 23.35 13.84 5.79
CA THR A 168 24.81 13.94 5.85
C THR A 168 25.24 14.18 7.29
N VAL A 169 26.14 13.35 7.81
CA VAL A 169 26.84 13.63 9.06
C VAL A 169 28.20 14.20 8.70
N GLU A 170 28.51 15.41 9.15
CA GLU A 170 29.88 15.92 9.12
C GLU A 170 30.70 15.15 10.16
N LEU A 171 31.72 14.45 9.69
CA LEU A 171 32.72 13.81 10.54
C LEU A 171 33.67 14.87 11.09
N GLU A 172 34.30 14.61 12.24
CA GLU A 172 35.22 15.55 12.92
C GLU A 172 36.40 16.03 12.05
N ASN A 173 36.69 15.33 10.95
CA ASN A 173 37.71 15.69 9.96
C ASN A 173 37.20 16.58 8.81
N GLY A 174 35.94 17.05 8.85
CA GLY A 174 35.33 17.91 7.83
C GLY A 174 34.82 17.16 6.59
N GLU A 175 34.78 15.83 6.61
CA GLU A 175 34.20 15.02 5.54
C GLU A 175 32.71 14.73 5.82
N THR A 176 31.85 14.92 4.82
CA THR A 176 30.44 14.54 4.90
C THR A 176 30.26 13.05 4.60
N ALA A 177 29.82 12.27 5.58
CA ALA A 177 29.42 10.87 5.40
C ALA A 177 27.91 10.78 5.12
N ILE A 178 27.53 9.99 4.11
CA ILE A 178 26.13 9.65 3.85
C ILE A 178 25.75 8.51 4.82
N VAL A 179 24.87 8.80 5.78
CA VAL A 179 24.29 7.75 6.62
C VAL A 179 23.09 7.17 5.89
N GLN A 180 23.19 5.91 5.45
CA GLN A 180 22.02 5.14 5.06
C GLN A 180 21.17 4.89 6.32
N GLN A 181 20.11 5.67 6.49
CA GLN A 181 19.12 5.38 7.53
C GLN A 181 18.51 4.00 7.26
N GLN A 182 18.38 3.18 8.32
CA GLN A 182 17.63 1.93 8.24
C GLN A 182 16.23 2.21 7.65
N PRO A 183 15.69 1.35 6.77
CA PRO A 183 14.36 1.56 6.23
C PRO A 183 13.35 1.56 7.37
N MET A 184 12.84 2.74 7.73
CA MET A 184 11.65 2.84 8.57
C MET A 184 10.50 2.15 7.83
N ARG A 185 9.66 1.40 8.56
CA ARG A 185 8.46 0.81 7.96
C ARG A 185 7.64 1.93 7.30
N PRO A 186 7.22 1.78 6.04
CA PRO A 186 6.40 2.80 5.39
C PRO A 186 5.14 3.10 6.23
N ASP A 187 4.84 4.37 6.45
CA ASP A 187 3.60 4.77 7.10
C ASP A 187 2.47 4.74 6.08
N GLU A 188 1.53 3.82 6.27
CA GLU A 188 0.37 3.65 5.40
C GLU A 188 -0.77 4.63 5.72
N ARG A 189 -0.61 5.47 6.76
CA ARG A 189 -1.68 6.36 7.19
C ARG A 189 -1.79 7.58 6.28
N VAL A 190 -3.03 8.00 6.03
CA VAL A 190 -3.26 9.31 5.44
C VAL A 190 -2.94 10.36 6.49
N LYS A 191 -2.01 11.25 6.16
CA LYS A 191 -1.71 12.41 7.00
C LYS A 191 -2.96 13.32 6.99
N PRO A 192 -3.57 13.60 8.15
CA PRO A 192 -4.72 14.49 8.18
C PRO A 192 -4.32 15.88 7.67
N GLU A 193 -5.24 16.59 7.01
CA GLU A 193 -4.99 17.96 6.52
C GLU A 193 -5.10 19.00 7.64
N THR A 194 -5.85 18.70 8.69
CA THR A 194 -6.08 19.57 9.84
C THR A 194 -6.17 18.79 11.14
N TYR A 195 -5.88 19.46 12.26
CA TYR A 195 -5.98 18.94 13.62
C TYR A 195 -6.63 19.98 14.54
N THR A 196 -7.59 19.56 15.36
CA THR A 196 -8.22 20.43 16.36
C THR A 196 -7.54 20.24 17.71
N LEU A 197 -6.92 21.31 18.22
CA LEU A 197 -6.21 21.30 19.50
C LEU A 197 -7.14 20.96 20.68
N ARG A 198 -6.71 20.03 21.53
CA ARG A 198 -7.39 19.74 22.81
C ARG A 198 -7.05 20.81 23.85
N ALA A 199 -7.85 20.88 24.91
CA ALA A 199 -7.60 21.83 26.00
C ALA A 199 -6.24 21.58 26.66
N GLY A 200 -5.38 22.60 26.65
CA GLY A 200 -4.03 22.55 27.23
C GLY A 200 -2.97 21.84 26.39
N GLU A 201 -3.32 21.37 25.18
CA GLU A 201 -2.39 20.68 24.29
C GLU A 201 -1.49 21.67 23.53
N GLN A 202 -0.21 21.32 23.39
CA GLN A 202 0.78 22.16 22.72
C GLN A 202 1.11 21.64 21.32
N LEU A 203 1.55 22.52 20.40
CA LEU A 203 1.97 22.13 19.04
C LEU A 203 3.06 21.05 19.02
N ARG A 204 3.93 21.00 20.05
CA ARG A 204 4.94 19.94 20.21
C ARG A 204 4.35 18.56 20.38
N GLU A 205 3.29 18.44 21.18
CA GLU A 205 2.57 17.19 21.40
C GLU A 205 1.82 16.77 20.15
N VAL A 206 1.24 17.74 19.43
CA VAL A 206 0.63 17.52 18.11
C VAL A 206 1.66 17.04 17.10
N ALA A 207 2.84 17.67 17.02
CA ALA A 207 3.91 17.27 16.12
C ALA A 207 4.44 15.87 16.43
N LYS A 208 4.65 15.53 17.70
CA LYS A 208 4.99 14.16 18.12
C LYS A 208 3.97 13.15 17.63
N ARG A 209 2.68 13.48 17.74
CA ARG A 209 1.60 12.55 17.38
C ARG A 209 1.45 12.39 15.87
N LEU A 210 1.56 13.48 15.12
CA LEU A 210 1.36 13.49 13.67
C LEU A 210 2.59 13.02 12.90
N PHE A 211 3.79 13.32 13.40
CA PHE A 211 5.04 13.11 12.67
C PHE A 211 6.03 12.20 13.38
N GLY A 212 5.75 11.77 14.62
CA GLY A 212 6.69 11.02 15.45
C GLY A 212 7.85 11.85 16.01
N ASP A 213 7.93 13.14 15.67
CA ASP A 213 9.01 14.04 16.06
C ASP A 213 8.44 15.35 16.63
N GLU A 214 8.71 15.59 17.92
CA GLU A 214 8.29 16.81 18.63
C GLU A 214 8.84 18.06 17.96
N ASN A 215 10.04 18.02 17.37
CA ASN A 215 10.74 19.18 16.81
C ASN A 215 10.05 19.77 15.57
N ARG A 216 9.18 18.99 14.92
CA ARG A 216 8.40 19.41 13.75
C ARG A 216 7.23 20.34 14.08
N TRP A 217 7.09 20.75 15.34
CA TRP A 217 6.14 21.78 15.75
C TRP A 217 6.39 23.14 15.08
N THR A 218 7.64 23.43 14.72
CA THR A 218 8.03 24.64 14.00
C THR A 218 7.47 24.67 12.59
N GLU A 219 7.35 23.50 11.93
CA GLU A 219 6.67 23.37 10.64
C GLU A 219 5.18 23.67 10.76
N LEU A 220 4.51 23.11 11.78
CA LEU A 220 3.10 23.41 12.07
C LEU A 220 2.91 24.91 12.35
N GLN A 221 3.79 25.50 13.16
CA GLN A 221 3.75 26.92 13.48
C GLN A 221 3.85 27.78 12.22
N ALA A 222 4.88 27.55 11.40
CA ALA A 222 5.15 28.33 10.19
C ALA A 222 4.01 28.20 9.17
N PHE A 223 3.50 26.99 8.97
CA PHE A 223 2.42 26.73 8.01
C PHE A 223 1.08 27.37 8.41
N ASN A 224 0.86 27.57 9.71
CA ASN A 224 -0.35 28.23 10.24
C ASN A 224 -0.16 29.72 10.54
N GLY A 225 1.03 30.28 10.28
CA GLY A 225 1.32 31.69 10.58
C GLY A 225 1.22 32.03 12.07
N ILE A 226 1.50 31.06 12.95
CA ILE A 226 1.39 31.25 14.40
C ILE A 226 2.65 31.96 14.90
N THR A 227 2.48 33.11 15.55
CA THR A 227 3.59 33.91 16.07
C THR A 227 4.13 33.31 17.38
N ASN A 228 5.42 33.52 17.69
CA ASN A 228 6.09 32.90 18.85
C ASN A 228 5.39 33.17 20.19
N ASP A 229 4.79 34.36 20.34
CA ASP A 229 3.99 34.77 21.49
C ASP A 229 2.71 33.95 21.66
N LYS A 230 2.16 33.41 20.57
CA LYS A 230 0.88 32.67 20.57
C LYS A 230 1.05 31.15 20.57
N VAL A 231 2.24 30.63 20.25
CA VAL A 231 2.52 29.19 20.19
C VAL A 231 2.20 28.46 21.49
N MET A 232 2.46 29.11 22.63
CA MET A 232 2.31 28.50 23.95
C MET A 232 0.89 28.66 24.53
N GLU A 233 0.05 29.52 23.95
CA GLU A 233 -1.26 29.89 24.47
C GLU A 233 -2.38 29.66 23.44
N LEU A 234 -2.24 28.64 22.59
CA LEU A 234 -3.28 28.31 21.62
C LEU A 234 -4.54 27.82 22.36
N PRO A 235 -5.71 28.41 22.10
CA PRO A 235 -6.93 28.00 22.77
C PRO A 235 -7.37 26.60 22.28
N ALA A 236 -8.05 25.87 23.17
CA ALA A 236 -8.72 24.63 22.82
C ALA A 236 -9.68 24.86 21.63
N GLY A 237 -9.74 23.92 20.71
CA GLY A 237 -10.57 24.04 19.51
C GLY A 237 -9.90 24.76 18.34
N THR A 238 -8.67 25.26 18.50
CA THR A 238 -7.91 25.85 17.40
C THR A 238 -7.66 24.81 16.31
N LEU A 239 -8.06 25.14 15.07
CA LEU A 239 -7.83 24.30 13.90
C LEU A 239 -6.43 24.57 13.34
N VAL A 240 -5.53 23.60 13.46
CA VAL A 240 -4.16 23.63 12.96
C VAL A 240 -4.10 22.88 11.65
N ARG A 241 -3.73 23.56 10.56
CA ARG A 241 -3.48 22.95 9.25
C ARG A 241 -2.15 22.19 9.25
N ILE A 242 -2.08 21.09 8.55
CA ILE A 242 -0.93 20.18 8.56
C ILE A 242 -0.26 20.22 7.18
N PRO A 243 1.04 20.54 7.09
CA PRO A 243 1.79 20.47 5.84
C PRO A 243 1.77 19.05 5.24
N GLN A 244 1.42 18.96 3.95
CA GLN A 244 1.46 17.71 3.18
C GLN A 244 2.73 17.71 2.34
N TYR A 245 3.75 16.97 2.78
CA TYR A 245 4.98 16.69 2.04
C TYR A 245 5.05 15.19 1.68
#